data_AF-A0A6N2W2Z9-F1
#
_entry.id   AF-A0A6N2W2Z9-F1
#
_cell.length_a   1.000
_cell.length_b   1.000
_cell.length_c   1.000
_cell.angle_alpha   90.00
_cell.angle_beta   90.00
_cell.angle_gamma   90.00
#
_symmetry.space_group_name_H-M   'P 1'
#
loop_
_entity.id
_entity.type
_entity.pdbx_description
1 polymer ?
#
loop_
_entity_poly.entity_id
_entity_poly.type
_entity_poly.pdbx_seq_one_letter_code
_entity_poly.pdbx_strand_id
1 'polypeptide(L)'
;MGLTLHYRKEKRGLRLVRCYGNDSVVSLPDTVDGQPFKILGDYAFSQWKKQEEEDVEIYDVTNNVLQDDEKELLCGNLIEAVHLPDKTEELGKYAFYGCSNLKKLTFSDALKGTGTGVFNGCRLRYVEIFCKKGKSTCLKDIVGEIRYELYADLHYRTEDGTQKTAKLVFPEFYEEAVENTPARIIEKYFNGSGYKYRQCFQKREVDYQAYDRLFSVAEIEERPELVSEIAVRRLRYPYELSEKARKEYTAYVKDHAKNIAEGFAQQRDMEALRFLSKEGLWNENAMEAAIEQASSQKDGETMSFLMNEKQRLFPPKKKIFEL
;
A
#
# COMPACT_ATOMS: atom_id res chain seq x y z
N MET A 1 -19.86 0.83 -14.56
CA MET A 1 -19.73 1.80 -13.46
C MET A 1 -20.08 3.16 -14.01
N GLY A 2 -21.19 3.75 -13.55
CA GLY A 2 -21.56 5.11 -13.90
C GLY A 2 -21.00 6.07 -12.86
N LEU A 3 -20.14 6.99 -13.29
CA LEU A 3 -19.65 8.09 -12.46
C LEU A 3 -20.18 9.40 -13.03
N THR A 4 -20.63 10.29 -12.16
CA THR A 4 -20.90 11.69 -12.50
C THR A 4 -19.95 12.57 -11.72
N LEU A 5 -19.20 13.39 -12.43
CA LEU A 5 -18.18 14.27 -11.86
C LEU A 5 -18.70 15.68 -11.86
N HIS A 6 -18.66 16.34 -10.71
CA HIS A 6 -18.79 17.79 -10.62
C HIS A 6 -17.40 18.38 -10.57
N TYR A 7 -17.08 19.27 -11.49
CA TYR A 7 -15.73 19.82 -11.62
C TYR A 7 -15.75 21.28 -12.04
N ARG A 8 -14.59 21.94 -11.94
CA ARG A 8 -14.38 23.30 -12.44
C ARG A 8 -13.16 23.36 -13.33
N LYS A 9 -13.22 24.20 -14.35
CA LYS A 9 -12.07 24.54 -15.20
C LYS A 9 -11.23 25.61 -14.50
N GLU A 10 -9.99 25.28 -14.19
CA GLU A 10 -9.01 26.24 -13.68
C GLU A 10 -7.84 26.41 -14.67
N LYS A 11 -7.07 27.50 -14.53
CA LYS A 11 -5.91 27.77 -15.39
C LYS A 11 -4.90 26.62 -15.42
N ARG A 12 -4.79 25.86 -14.32
CA ARG A 12 -3.84 24.74 -14.19
C ARG A 12 -4.38 23.43 -14.76
N GLY A 13 -5.70 23.27 -14.91
CA GLY A 13 -6.39 22.06 -15.34
C GLY A 13 -7.73 21.90 -14.61
N LEU A 14 -8.33 20.71 -14.68
CA LEU A 14 -9.63 20.48 -14.04
C LEU A 14 -9.46 20.22 -12.54
N ARG A 15 -10.31 20.87 -11.73
CA ARG A 15 -10.50 20.59 -10.31
C ARG A 15 -11.74 19.74 -10.12
N LEU A 16 -11.60 18.55 -9.52
CA LEU A 16 -12.75 17.78 -9.07
C LEU A 16 -13.35 18.41 -7.81
N VAL A 17 -14.66 18.66 -7.83
CA VAL A 17 -15.42 19.24 -6.71
C VAL A 17 -16.17 18.16 -5.95
N ARG A 18 -16.95 17.32 -6.65
CA ARG A 18 -17.69 16.17 -6.11
C ARG A 18 -17.70 15.02 -7.11
N CYS A 19 -17.95 13.81 -6.62
CA CYS A 19 -18.09 12.61 -7.43
C CYS A 19 -19.33 11.83 -6.98
N TYR A 20 -20.12 11.34 -7.92
CA TYR A 20 -21.33 10.57 -7.69
C TYR A 20 -21.26 9.25 -8.43
N GLY A 21 -21.84 8.20 -7.87
CA GLY A 21 -21.86 6.87 -8.46
C GLY A 21 -22.32 5.81 -7.46
N ASN A 22 -22.19 4.55 -7.87
CA ASN A 22 -22.80 3.42 -7.15
C ASN A 22 -21.75 2.39 -6.66
N ASP A 23 -20.46 2.66 -6.92
CA ASP A 23 -19.36 1.78 -6.58
C ASP A 23 -18.45 2.44 -5.53
N SER A 24 -18.00 1.64 -4.57
CA SER A 24 -17.05 2.08 -3.55
C SER A 24 -15.62 2.21 -4.07
N VAL A 25 -15.35 1.69 -5.27
CA VAL A 25 -14.11 1.87 -6.02
C VAL A 25 -14.28 2.98 -7.06
N VAL A 26 -13.64 4.12 -6.80
CA VAL A 26 -13.74 5.31 -7.67
C VAL A 26 -12.56 5.34 -8.62
N SER A 27 -12.83 5.22 -9.92
CA SER A 27 -11.82 5.40 -10.97
C SER A 27 -12.13 6.66 -11.79
N LEU A 28 -11.40 7.74 -11.52
CA LEU A 28 -11.59 9.00 -12.23
C LEU A 28 -10.96 8.94 -13.63
N PRO A 29 -11.60 9.51 -14.66
CA PRO A 29 -11.04 9.55 -16.01
C PRO A 29 -9.81 10.48 -16.07
N ASP A 30 -8.88 10.17 -16.96
CA ASP A 30 -7.67 10.99 -17.14
C ASP A 30 -7.97 12.41 -17.63
N THR A 31 -9.00 12.55 -18.46
CA THR A 31 -9.39 13.82 -19.09
C THR A 31 -10.89 13.94 -19.26
N VAL A 32 -11.38 15.19 -19.26
CA VAL A 32 -12.70 15.57 -19.79
C VAL A 32 -12.45 16.57 -20.92
N ASP A 33 -13.01 16.29 -22.10
CA ASP A 33 -12.80 17.10 -23.31
C ASP A 33 -11.32 17.37 -23.63
N GLY A 34 -10.46 16.35 -23.42
CA GLY A 34 -9.02 16.44 -23.60
C GLY A 34 -8.27 17.23 -22.52
N GLN A 35 -8.96 17.86 -21.56
CA GLN A 35 -8.36 18.56 -20.44
C GLN A 35 -8.14 17.61 -19.25
N PRO A 36 -6.95 17.59 -18.63
CA PRO A 36 -6.66 16.67 -17.54
C PRO A 36 -7.19 17.17 -16.19
N PHE A 37 -7.61 16.21 -15.34
CA PHE A 37 -7.73 16.47 -13.91
C PHE A 37 -6.35 16.67 -13.30
N LYS A 38 -6.20 17.81 -12.63
CA LYS A 38 -4.96 18.23 -11.98
C LYS A 38 -5.11 18.36 -10.48
N ILE A 39 -6.31 18.63 -10.00
CA ILE A 39 -6.56 18.97 -8.62
C ILE A 39 -7.75 18.17 -8.13
N LEU A 40 -7.57 17.46 -7.03
CA LEU A 40 -8.69 17.00 -6.22
C LEU A 40 -9.06 18.13 -5.26
N GLY A 41 -10.28 18.66 -5.32
CA GLY A 41 -10.68 19.84 -4.55
C GLY A 41 -10.76 19.62 -3.05
N ASP A 42 -10.85 20.73 -2.32
CA ASP A 42 -11.02 20.71 -0.87
C ASP A 42 -12.33 19.97 -0.51
N TYR A 43 -12.24 19.04 0.44
CA TYR A 43 -13.36 18.21 0.89
C TYR A 43 -14.08 17.40 -0.21
N ALA A 44 -13.46 17.16 -1.37
CA ALA A 44 -14.15 16.58 -2.53
C ALA A 44 -14.90 15.26 -2.22
N PHE A 45 -14.29 14.40 -1.42
CA PHE A 45 -14.87 13.12 -0.96
C PHE A 45 -15.26 13.14 0.51
N SER A 46 -15.16 14.29 1.20
CA SER A 46 -15.57 14.39 2.59
C SER A 46 -17.08 14.53 2.69
N GLN A 47 -17.69 13.76 3.60
CA GLN A 47 -19.10 13.94 3.96
C GLN A 47 -19.33 15.24 4.79
N TRP A 48 -18.25 15.94 5.22
CA TRP A 48 -18.32 17.13 6.09
C TRP A 48 -18.03 18.44 5.35
N LYS A 49 -18.14 18.45 4.02
CA LYS A 49 -18.09 19.69 3.23
C LYS A 49 -19.27 20.58 3.65
N LYS A 50 -18.99 21.76 4.18
CA LYS A 50 -20.02 22.65 4.76
C LYS A 50 -20.88 23.37 3.72
N GLN A 51 -20.29 23.65 2.56
CA GLN A 51 -20.92 24.38 1.47
C GLN A 51 -20.47 23.77 0.16
N GLU A 52 -21.44 23.43 -0.69
CA GLU A 52 -21.16 23.02 -2.06
C GLU A 52 -20.72 24.22 -2.90
N GLU A 53 -19.86 23.96 -3.86
CA GLU A 53 -19.40 25.02 -4.77
C GLU A 53 -20.48 25.27 -5.83
N GLU A 54 -20.73 26.54 -6.12
CA GLU A 54 -21.62 26.99 -7.20
C GLU A 54 -20.88 26.97 -8.56
N ASP A 55 -21.64 26.99 -9.66
CA ASP A 55 -21.13 26.99 -11.04
C ASP A 55 -20.13 25.85 -11.31
N VAL A 56 -20.56 24.61 -11.04
CA VAL A 56 -19.82 23.39 -11.38
C VAL A 56 -20.26 22.87 -12.74
N GLU A 57 -19.30 22.37 -13.51
CA GLU A 57 -19.57 21.60 -14.71
C GLU A 57 -19.81 20.13 -14.34
N ILE A 58 -20.70 19.47 -15.09
CA ILE A 58 -21.07 18.08 -14.86
C ILE A 58 -20.55 17.24 -16.03
N TYR A 59 -19.79 16.19 -15.73
CA TYR A 59 -19.36 15.21 -16.72
C TYR A 59 -19.84 13.82 -16.30
N ASP A 60 -20.69 13.21 -17.13
CA ASP A 60 -21.13 11.84 -16.94
C ASP A 60 -20.19 10.90 -17.70
N VAL A 61 -19.49 10.03 -16.96
CA VAL A 61 -18.54 9.05 -17.49
C VAL A 61 -19.28 7.82 -18.07
N THR A 62 -20.57 7.66 -17.77
CA THR A 62 -21.35 6.50 -18.21
C THR A 62 -21.62 6.58 -19.71
N ASN A 63 -21.19 5.57 -20.48
CA ASN A 63 -21.45 5.45 -21.92
C ASN A 63 -22.93 5.12 -22.24
N ASN A 64 -23.91 5.80 -21.63
CA ASN A 64 -25.35 5.58 -21.84
C ASN A 64 -25.84 4.14 -21.62
N VAL A 65 -25.18 3.35 -20.75
CA VAL A 65 -25.66 2.01 -20.42
C VAL A 65 -26.52 2.07 -19.16
N LEU A 66 -27.83 2.01 -19.39
CA LEU A 66 -28.95 1.81 -18.45
C LEU A 66 -29.09 2.90 -17.37
N GLN A 67 -30.20 3.63 -17.49
CA GLN A 67 -30.48 4.95 -16.92
C GLN A 67 -31.24 4.91 -15.58
N ASP A 68 -31.14 3.82 -14.80
CA ASP A 68 -32.13 3.55 -13.73
C ASP A 68 -31.57 3.36 -12.30
N ASP A 69 -30.26 3.47 -12.08
CA ASP A 69 -29.73 3.52 -10.71
C ASP A 69 -29.40 4.97 -10.33
N GLU A 70 -30.10 5.52 -9.32
CA GLU A 70 -29.80 6.83 -8.74
C GLU A 70 -28.36 6.86 -8.24
N LYS A 71 -27.54 7.78 -8.79
CA LYS A 71 -26.15 7.96 -8.37
C LYS A 71 -26.09 8.70 -7.06
N GLU A 72 -25.50 8.07 -6.05
CA GLU A 72 -25.31 8.68 -4.74
C GLU A 72 -24.01 9.49 -4.68
N LEU A 73 -23.95 10.47 -3.76
CA LEU A 73 -22.72 11.21 -3.50
C LEU A 73 -21.67 10.28 -2.88
N LEU A 74 -20.58 10.03 -3.61
CA LEU A 74 -19.47 9.21 -3.12
C LEU A 74 -18.68 10.03 -2.11
N CYS A 75 -18.91 9.79 -0.82
CA CYS A 75 -18.20 10.43 0.27
C CYS A 75 -18.15 9.57 1.53
N GLY A 76 -17.23 9.89 2.45
CA GLY A 76 -17.19 9.27 3.77
C GLY A 76 -17.03 7.74 3.70
N ASN A 77 -17.97 7.01 4.31
CA ASN A 77 -17.90 5.56 4.43
C ASN A 77 -18.24 4.80 3.14
N LEU A 78 -18.71 5.49 2.09
CA LEU A 78 -19.07 4.86 0.83
C LEU A 78 -17.86 4.51 -0.05
N ILE A 79 -16.66 5.01 0.28
CA ILE A 79 -15.48 4.87 -0.56
C ILE A 79 -14.49 3.92 0.09
N GLU A 80 -14.05 2.92 -0.67
CA GLU A 80 -13.03 1.96 -0.26
C GLU A 80 -11.71 2.13 -1.01
N ALA A 81 -11.76 2.53 -2.28
CA ALA A 81 -10.58 2.76 -3.09
C ALA A 81 -10.76 3.92 -4.06
N VAL A 82 -9.68 4.65 -4.32
CA VAL A 82 -9.67 5.73 -5.30
C VAL A 82 -8.46 5.58 -6.22
N HIS A 83 -8.73 5.58 -7.54
CA HIS A 83 -7.74 5.67 -8.59
C HIS A 83 -7.74 7.09 -9.15
N LEU A 84 -6.68 7.83 -8.83
CA LEU A 84 -6.49 9.20 -9.29
C LEU A 84 -6.00 9.22 -10.74
N PRO A 85 -6.43 10.23 -11.53
CA PRO A 85 -5.94 10.47 -12.88
C PRO A 85 -4.42 10.61 -12.90
N ASP A 86 -3.80 10.13 -13.98
CA ASP A 86 -2.34 10.08 -14.12
C ASP A 86 -1.65 11.44 -14.01
N LYS A 87 -2.38 12.52 -14.30
CA LYS A 87 -1.86 13.89 -14.34
C LYS A 87 -2.22 14.70 -13.09
N THR A 88 -2.85 14.08 -12.09
CA THR A 88 -3.21 14.73 -10.82
C THR A 88 -1.94 15.24 -10.13
N GLU A 89 -1.91 16.53 -9.77
CA GLU A 89 -0.76 17.21 -9.19
C GLU A 89 -0.94 17.55 -7.71
N GLU A 90 -2.20 17.66 -7.25
CA GLU A 90 -2.53 18.22 -5.95
C GLU A 90 -3.77 17.56 -5.33
N LEU A 91 -3.69 17.23 -4.05
CA LEU A 91 -4.86 16.93 -3.21
C LEU A 91 -5.20 18.15 -2.35
N GLY A 92 -6.43 18.64 -2.44
CA GLY A 92 -6.94 19.75 -1.66
C GLY A 92 -7.03 19.43 -0.18
N LYS A 93 -7.21 20.46 0.64
CA LYS A 93 -7.32 20.30 2.11
C LYS A 93 -8.50 19.41 2.43
N TYR A 94 -8.29 18.47 3.36
CA TYR A 94 -9.36 17.58 3.84
C TYR A 94 -10.08 16.81 2.72
N ALA A 95 -9.45 16.59 1.56
CA ALA A 95 -10.11 16.00 0.39
C ALA A 95 -10.80 14.65 0.69
N PHE A 96 -10.20 13.81 1.55
CA PHE A 96 -10.77 12.54 2.01
C PHE A 96 -11.18 12.57 3.50
N TYR A 97 -11.38 13.74 4.08
CA TYR A 97 -11.66 13.85 5.51
C TYR A 97 -12.91 13.06 5.93
N GLY A 98 -12.72 12.15 6.90
CA GLY A 98 -13.76 11.27 7.42
C GLY A 98 -14.11 10.08 6.50
N CYS A 99 -13.32 9.79 5.46
CA CYS A 99 -13.51 8.59 4.64
C CYS A 99 -12.99 7.34 5.35
N SER A 100 -13.71 6.88 6.37
CA SER A 100 -13.19 5.85 7.30
C SER A 100 -13.01 4.46 6.66
N ASN A 101 -13.68 4.20 5.54
CA ASN A 101 -13.57 2.97 4.77
C ASN A 101 -12.52 3.04 3.65
N LEU A 102 -11.92 4.22 3.37
CA LEU A 102 -10.90 4.36 2.34
C LEU A 102 -9.64 3.58 2.75
N LYS A 103 -9.39 2.47 2.04
CA LYS A 103 -8.27 1.54 2.29
C LYS A 103 -7.16 1.69 1.26
N LYS A 104 -7.49 2.04 0.00
CA LYS A 104 -6.54 2.08 -1.11
C LYS A 104 -6.57 3.40 -1.88
N LEU A 105 -5.39 3.95 -2.16
CA LEU A 105 -5.21 5.08 -3.07
C LEU A 105 -4.20 4.73 -4.16
N THR A 106 -4.56 4.97 -5.41
CA THR A 106 -3.67 4.75 -6.57
C THR A 106 -3.41 6.07 -7.27
N PHE A 107 -2.15 6.39 -7.57
CA PHE A 107 -1.78 7.65 -8.21
C PHE A 107 -0.41 7.53 -8.91
N SER A 108 0.00 8.59 -9.60
CA SER A 108 1.30 8.67 -10.28
C SER A 108 2.27 9.60 -9.56
N ASP A 109 3.53 9.59 -9.96
CA ASP A 109 4.52 10.58 -9.54
C ASP A 109 4.23 12.02 -10.00
N ALA A 110 3.15 12.28 -10.75
CA ALA A 110 2.66 13.64 -10.99
C ALA A 110 2.13 14.30 -9.71
N LEU A 111 1.61 13.51 -8.75
CA LEU A 111 1.11 14.03 -7.49
C LEU A 111 2.28 14.42 -6.60
N LYS A 112 2.59 15.72 -6.56
CA LYS A 112 3.77 16.25 -5.87
C LYS A 112 3.50 16.73 -4.46
N GLY A 113 2.25 16.94 -4.05
CA GLY A 113 1.93 17.39 -2.70
C GLY A 113 0.50 17.09 -2.29
N THR A 114 0.32 16.97 -0.98
CA THR A 114 -0.99 16.83 -0.34
C THR A 114 -1.30 18.09 0.47
N GLY A 115 -2.55 18.53 0.46
CA GLY A 115 -3.04 19.56 1.35
C GLY A 115 -3.06 19.09 2.80
N THR A 116 -3.43 19.98 3.72
CA THR A 116 -3.50 19.65 5.14
C THR A 116 -4.66 18.71 5.45
N GLY A 117 -4.36 17.66 6.23
CA GLY A 117 -5.37 16.78 6.83
C GLY A 117 -6.16 15.98 5.81
N VAL A 118 -5.55 15.67 4.66
CA VAL A 118 -6.20 14.98 3.55
C VAL A 118 -6.79 13.65 4.01
N PHE A 119 -6.05 12.90 4.83
CA PHE A 119 -6.44 11.57 5.30
C PHE A 119 -6.94 11.54 6.75
N ASN A 120 -7.27 12.70 7.33
CA ASN A 120 -7.82 12.75 8.69
C ASN A 120 -9.13 11.94 8.78
N GLY A 121 -9.18 10.99 9.73
CA GLY A 121 -10.33 10.09 9.87
C GLY A 121 -10.40 8.96 8.84
N CYS A 122 -9.38 8.78 7.99
CA CYS A 122 -9.25 7.63 7.10
C CYS A 122 -8.52 6.46 7.79
N ARG A 123 -8.72 5.25 7.27
CA ARG A 123 -7.94 4.05 7.62
C ARG A 123 -7.18 3.52 6.39
N LEU A 124 -6.48 4.42 5.70
CA LEU A 124 -5.72 4.08 4.50
C LEU A 124 -4.65 3.06 4.84
N ARG A 125 -4.68 1.90 4.16
CA ARG A 125 -3.75 0.79 4.37
C ARG A 125 -2.81 0.59 3.21
N TYR A 126 -3.16 1.06 2.02
CA TYR A 126 -2.41 0.74 0.81
C TYR A 126 -2.33 1.94 -0.13
N VAL A 127 -1.12 2.19 -0.63
CA VAL A 127 -0.89 3.14 -1.72
C VAL A 127 -0.14 2.47 -2.87
N GLU A 128 -0.62 2.70 -4.08
CA GLU A 128 0.01 2.25 -5.31
C GLU A 128 0.45 3.45 -6.14
N ILE A 129 1.74 3.53 -6.44
CA ILE A 129 2.36 4.70 -7.02
C ILE A 129 3.07 4.34 -8.32
N PHE A 130 2.64 4.94 -9.42
CA PHE A 130 3.26 4.78 -10.72
C PHE A 130 4.25 5.92 -10.98
N CYS A 131 5.54 5.63 -10.83
CA CYS A 131 6.65 6.53 -11.05
C CYS A 131 7.04 6.55 -12.54
N LYS A 132 6.43 7.45 -13.32
CA LYS A 132 6.56 7.50 -14.78
C LYS A 132 7.68 8.43 -15.27
N LYS A 133 8.04 9.46 -14.50
CA LYS A 133 9.01 10.49 -14.88
C LYS A 133 10.19 10.60 -13.93
N GLY A 134 10.03 10.20 -12.67
CA GLY A 134 11.10 10.26 -11.68
C GLY A 134 10.74 9.55 -10.38
N LYS A 135 11.60 9.69 -9.37
CA LYS A 135 11.46 8.96 -8.09
C LYS A 135 10.76 9.76 -7.00
N SER A 136 10.70 11.08 -7.14
CA SER A 136 10.09 11.97 -6.15
C SER A 136 8.56 11.91 -6.22
N THR A 137 7.92 11.62 -5.09
CA THR A 137 6.45 11.46 -4.97
C THR A 137 5.94 12.18 -3.72
N CYS A 138 4.61 12.20 -3.51
CA CYS A 138 4.03 12.66 -2.25
C CYS A 138 3.98 11.60 -1.14
N LEU A 139 4.62 10.43 -1.32
CA LEU A 139 4.60 9.36 -0.33
C LEU A 139 5.05 9.83 1.06
N LYS A 140 6.07 10.71 1.12
CA LYS A 140 6.54 11.31 2.39
C LYS A 140 5.41 12.01 3.15
N ASP A 141 4.57 12.77 2.45
CA ASP A 141 3.47 13.51 3.09
C ASP A 141 2.39 12.52 3.57
N ILE A 142 2.04 11.54 2.74
CA ILE A 142 1.06 10.50 3.06
C ILE A 142 1.47 9.71 4.30
N VAL A 143 2.69 9.19 4.34
CA VAL A 143 3.15 8.41 5.50
C VAL A 143 3.33 9.28 6.75
N GLY A 144 3.55 10.58 6.58
CA GLY A 144 3.61 11.55 7.68
C GLY A 144 2.25 11.81 8.34
N GLU A 145 1.15 11.74 7.58
CA GLU A 145 -0.22 11.89 8.13
C GLU A 145 -0.77 10.58 8.71
N ILE A 146 -0.28 9.42 8.25
CA ILE A 146 -0.82 8.10 8.62
C ILE A 146 0.06 7.41 9.65
N ARG A 147 -0.46 7.26 10.87
CA ARG A 147 0.22 6.54 11.96
C ARG A 147 0.05 5.02 11.97
N TYR A 148 -0.94 4.51 11.23
CA TYR A 148 -1.23 3.08 11.15
C TYR A 148 -0.30 2.37 10.17
N GLU A 149 -0.33 1.04 10.18
CA GLU A 149 0.36 0.22 9.20
C GLU A 149 -0.05 0.60 7.76
N LEU A 150 0.93 0.89 6.91
CA LEU A 150 0.71 1.32 5.53
C LEU A 150 1.64 0.55 4.58
N TYR A 151 1.05 -0.07 3.56
CA TYR A 151 1.75 -0.72 2.47
C TYR A 151 1.90 0.26 1.32
N ALA A 152 3.11 0.39 0.78
CA ALA A 152 3.39 1.25 -0.36
C ALA A 152 4.06 0.46 -1.48
N ASP A 153 3.42 0.43 -2.63
CA ASP A 153 3.95 -0.22 -3.82
C ASP A 153 4.31 0.87 -4.84
N LEU A 154 5.59 0.93 -5.20
CA LEU A 154 6.15 1.92 -6.10
C LEU A 154 6.63 1.23 -7.39
N HIS A 155 6.06 1.63 -8.52
CA HIS A 155 6.35 1.09 -9.83
C HIS A 155 7.14 2.10 -10.65
N TYR A 156 8.45 1.86 -10.81
CA TYR A 156 9.36 2.71 -11.55
C TYR A 156 9.47 2.28 -13.00
N ARG A 157 9.05 3.16 -13.91
CA ARG A 157 9.36 3.00 -15.34
C ARG A 157 10.81 3.40 -15.59
N THR A 158 11.59 2.49 -16.15
CA THR A 158 12.98 2.74 -16.55
C THR A 158 13.04 3.29 -17.98
N GLU A 159 14.20 3.83 -18.35
CA GLU A 159 14.43 4.43 -19.68
C GLU A 159 14.22 3.45 -20.84
N ASP A 160 14.50 2.16 -20.62
CA ASP A 160 14.29 1.06 -21.57
C ASP A 160 12.82 0.60 -21.65
N GLY A 161 11.92 1.26 -20.92
CA GLY A 161 10.49 0.92 -20.86
C GLY A 161 10.15 -0.25 -19.94
N THR A 162 11.13 -0.90 -19.29
CA THR A 162 10.85 -1.91 -18.28
C THR A 162 10.31 -1.29 -16.99
N GLN A 163 9.74 -2.14 -16.12
CA GLN A 163 9.22 -1.71 -14.83
C GLN A 163 9.99 -2.40 -13.71
N LYS A 164 10.54 -1.61 -12.79
CA LYS A 164 11.07 -2.10 -11.52
C LYS A 164 10.12 -1.72 -10.40
N THR A 165 9.90 -2.62 -9.44
CA THR A 165 8.95 -2.40 -8.35
C THR A 165 9.66 -2.44 -7.01
N ALA A 166 9.32 -1.52 -6.12
CA ALA A 166 9.61 -1.58 -4.70
C ALA A 166 8.30 -1.78 -3.94
N LYS A 167 8.28 -2.73 -3.00
CA LYS A 167 7.16 -2.94 -2.09
C LYS A 167 7.64 -2.73 -0.67
N LEU A 168 7.08 -1.73 0.00
CA LEU A 168 7.46 -1.27 1.33
C LEU A 168 6.31 -1.46 2.31
N VAL A 169 6.64 -1.63 3.59
CA VAL A 169 5.67 -1.61 4.68
C VAL A 169 6.14 -0.59 5.72
N PHE A 170 5.25 0.31 6.11
CA PHE A 170 5.50 1.29 7.15
C PHE A 170 4.75 0.83 8.40
N PRO A 171 5.44 0.33 9.44
CA PRO A 171 4.80 -0.16 10.66
C PRO A 171 3.96 0.92 11.35
N GLU A 172 3.04 0.53 12.22
CA GLU A 172 2.31 1.50 13.01
C GLU A 172 3.21 2.18 14.05
N PHE A 173 2.79 3.37 14.51
CA PHE A 173 3.40 4.01 15.66
C PHE A 173 2.37 4.82 16.43
N TYR A 174 2.64 5.04 17.71
CA TYR A 174 1.83 5.93 18.54
C TYR A 174 2.72 6.90 19.33
N GLU A 175 2.20 8.10 19.54
CA GLU A 175 2.86 9.18 20.28
C GLU A 175 2.24 9.25 21.67
N GLU A 176 3.08 9.17 22.70
CA GLU A 176 2.72 9.40 24.09
C GLU A 176 3.35 10.71 24.57
N ALA A 177 2.54 11.61 25.10
CA ALA A 177 3.01 12.85 25.70
C ALA A 177 3.07 12.66 27.23
N VAL A 178 4.28 12.67 27.78
CA VAL A 178 4.54 12.58 29.22
C VAL A 178 4.91 13.95 29.73
N GLU A 179 4.08 14.50 30.62
CA GLU A 179 4.35 15.77 31.26
C GLU A 179 5.26 15.57 32.49
N ASN A 180 6.45 16.15 32.42
CA ASN A 180 7.31 16.32 33.59
C ASN A 180 6.83 17.56 34.36
N THR A 181 5.84 17.37 35.23
CA THR A 181 5.17 18.45 36.00
C THR A 181 6.16 19.35 36.76
N PRO A 182 7.23 18.83 37.40
CA PRO A 182 8.25 19.68 38.03
C PRO A 182 9.00 20.59 37.05
N ALA A 183 9.31 20.09 35.84
CA ALA A 183 10.06 20.85 34.84
C ALA A 183 9.18 21.69 33.90
N ARG A 184 7.85 21.49 33.91
CA ARG A 184 6.90 22.01 32.90
C ARG A 184 7.32 21.68 31.47
N ILE A 185 7.92 20.50 31.28
CA ILE A 185 8.33 19.98 29.98
C ILE A 185 7.37 18.86 29.58
N ILE A 186 6.88 18.89 28.35
CA ILE A 186 6.16 17.76 27.75
C ILE A 186 7.16 17.00 26.88
N GLU A 187 7.49 15.79 27.30
CA GLU A 187 8.31 14.86 26.54
C GLU A 187 7.42 13.99 25.65
N LYS A 188 7.79 13.86 24.38
CA LYS A 188 7.06 13.05 23.41
C LYS A 188 7.83 11.76 23.18
N TYR A 189 7.20 10.64 23.52
CA TYR A 189 7.71 9.30 23.29
C TYR A 189 7.00 8.70 22.08
N PHE A 190 7.77 8.15 21.15
CA PHE A 190 7.23 7.42 20.00
C PHE A 190 7.46 5.94 20.23
N ASN A 191 6.38 5.17 20.22
CA ASN A 191 6.42 3.73 20.38
C ASN A 191 6.20 3.04 19.02
N GLY A 192 6.86 1.90 18.84
CA GLY A 192 6.94 1.19 17.56
C GLY A 192 8.03 1.75 16.64
N SER A 193 8.42 0.95 15.64
CA SER A 193 9.46 1.34 14.68
C SER A 193 8.91 2.28 13.59
N GLY A 194 7.59 2.39 13.46
CA GLY A 194 6.89 3.10 12.39
C GLY A 194 7.30 4.56 12.22
N TYR A 195 7.61 5.27 13.30
CA TYR A 195 8.10 6.66 13.22
C TYR A 195 9.45 6.74 12.49
N LYS A 196 10.39 5.82 12.78
CA LYS A 196 11.73 5.78 12.18
C LYS A 196 11.63 5.50 10.68
N TYR A 197 10.81 4.52 10.28
CA TYR A 197 10.57 4.20 8.87
C TYR A 197 10.02 5.38 8.07
N ARG A 198 9.19 6.23 8.69
CA ARG A 198 8.63 7.44 8.07
C ARG A 198 9.64 8.57 7.90
N GLN A 199 10.83 8.46 8.48
CA GLN A 199 11.94 9.40 8.27
C GLN A 199 12.87 8.99 7.13
N CYS A 200 12.67 7.83 6.50
CA CYS A 200 13.53 7.29 5.43
C CYS A 200 13.28 7.97 4.07
N PHE A 201 13.39 9.30 4.03
CA PHE A 201 13.21 10.09 2.82
C PHE A 201 14.29 11.16 2.67
N GLN A 202 14.83 11.29 1.47
CA GLN A 202 15.73 12.38 1.08
C GLN A 202 15.13 13.12 -0.11
N LYS A 203 14.96 14.45 -0.02
CA LYS A 203 14.36 15.28 -1.09
C LYS A 203 13.02 14.73 -1.65
N ARG A 204 12.18 14.12 -0.81
CA ARG A 204 10.89 13.47 -1.16
C ARG A 204 11.01 12.16 -1.97
N GLU A 205 12.19 11.59 -2.06
CA GLU A 205 12.44 10.24 -2.55
C GLU A 205 12.63 9.30 -1.36
N VAL A 206 12.26 8.02 -1.51
CA VAL A 206 12.53 7.01 -0.50
C VAL A 206 14.04 6.78 -0.43
N ASP A 207 14.62 6.87 0.76
CA ASP A 207 15.98 6.42 1.03
C ASP A 207 15.94 4.93 1.40
N TYR A 208 16.07 4.08 0.39
CA TYR A 208 16.02 2.61 0.56
C TYR A 208 17.11 2.09 1.48
N GLN A 209 18.29 2.70 1.48
CA GLN A 209 19.38 2.26 2.35
C GLN A 209 19.07 2.59 3.81
N ALA A 210 18.51 3.78 4.08
CA ALA A 210 18.05 4.13 5.42
C ALA A 210 16.88 3.26 5.87
N TYR A 211 15.94 2.97 4.97
CA TYR A 211 14.82 2.08 5.21
C TYR A 211 15.31 0.67 5.58
N ASP A 212 16.18 0.08 4.77
CA ASP A 212 16.66 -1.29 4.96
C ASP A 212 17.50 -1.42 6.25
N ARG A 213 18.25 -0.37 6.65
CA ARG A 213 19.00 -0.34 7.92
C ARG A 213 18.13 -0.44 9.18
N LEU A 214 16.83 -0.15 9.09
CA LEU A 214 15.90 -0.24 10.21
C LEU A 214 15.36 -1.65 10.43
N PHE A 215 15.76 -2.63 9.61
CA PHE A 215 15.23 -3.99 9.73
C PHE A 215 15.50 -4.63 11.09
N SER A 216 16.71 -4.49 11.63
CA SER A 216 17.05 -4.99 12.97
C SER A 216 16.26 -4.31 14.09
N VAL A 217 15.80 -3.07 13.87
CA VAL A 217 14.92 -2.38 14.80
C VAL A 217 13.51 -2.96 14.72
N ALA A 218 13.00 -3.21 13.52
CA ALA A 218 11.70 -3.86 13.33
C ALA A 218 11.66 -5.26 13.94
N GLU A 219 12.74 -6.03 13.81
CA GLU A 219 12.86 -7.36 14.41
C GLU A 219 12.67 -7.36 15.94
N ILE A 220 13.07 -6.27 16.60
CA ILE A 220 12.96 -6.12 18.06
C ILE A 220 11.61 -5.50 18.46
N GLU A 221 11.12 -4.52 17.69
CA GLU A 221 9.99 -3.67 18.08
C GLU A 221 8.64 -4.11 17.50
N GLU A 222 8.62 -4.96 16.46
CA GLU A 222 7.41 -5.32 15.72
C GLU A 222 7.02 -6.79 15.86
N ARG A 223 5.75 -7.09 15.55
CA ARG A 223 5.24 -8.46 15.52
C ARG A 223 5.91 -9.30 14.41
N PRO A 224 6.19 -10.59 14.63
CA PRO A 224 6.89 -11.44 13.66
C PRO A 224 6.25 -11.47 12.27
N GLU A 225 4.92 -11.41 12.18
CA GLU A 225 4.19 -11.40 10.91
C GLU A 225 4.53 -10.17 10.08
N LEU A 226 4.67 -9.00 10.71
CA LEU A 226 5.00 -7.75 10.03
C LEU A 226 6.47 -7.71 9.61
N VAL A 227 7.38 -8.24 10.43
CA VAL A 227 8.81 -8.36 10.10
C VAL A 227 8.99 -9.30 8.89
N SER A 228 8.23 -10.39 8.87
CA SER A 228 8.17 -11.33 7.76
C SER A 228 7.68 -10.68 6.46
N GLU A 229 6.62 -9.88 6.53
CA GLU A 229 6.13 -9.07 5.41
C GLU A 229 7.20 -8.13 4.86
N ILE A 230 7.89 -7.38 5.73
CA ILE A 230 8.97 -6.47 5.33
C ILE A 230 10.07 -7.25 4.59
N ALA A 231 10.57 -8.33 5.19
CA ALA A 231 11.68 -9.10 4.64
C ALA A 231 11.34 -9.72 3.27
N VAL A 232 10.18 -10.37 3.17
CA VAL A 232 9.77 -11.09 1.95
C VAL A 232 9.41 -10.11 0.84
N ARG A 233 8.71 -9.01 1.15
CA ARG A 233 8.42 -7.94 0.17
C ARG A 233 9.72 -7.33 -0.37
N ARG A 234 10.70 -7.03 0.49
CA ARG A 234 11.99 -6.46 0.06
C ARG A 234 12.80 -7.43 -0.79
N LEU A 235 12.86 -8.72 -0.43
CA LEU A 235 13.55 -9.73 -1.22
C LEU A 235 12.88 -9.98 -2.58
N ARG A 236 11.54 -10.02 -2.60
CA ARG A 236 10.75 -10.28 -3.81
C ARG A 236 10.73 -9.10 -4.78
N TYR A 237 10.78 -7.89 -4.25
CA TYR A 237 10.77 -6.64 -5.01
C TYR A 237 12.03 -5.80 -4.69
N PRO A 238 13.22 -6.25 -5.13
CA PRO A 238 14.51 -5.80 -4.62
C PRO A 238 15.00 -4.50 -5.30
N TYR A 239 14.10 -3.56 -5.56
CA TYR A 239 14.49 -2.25 -6.06
C TYR A 239 15.40 -1.56 -5.03
N GLU A 240 16.58 -1.12 -5.49
CA GLU A 240 17.66 -0.51 -4.70
C GLU A 240 18.04 -1.27 -3.42
N LEU A 241 17.77 -2.58 -3.37
CA LEU A 241 18.16 -3.43 -2.25
C LEU A 241 19.66 -3.70 -2.29
N SER A 242 20.39 -3.25 -1.26
CA SER A 242 21.83 -3.53 -1.15
C SER A 242 22.11 -5.01 -0.86
N GLU A 243 23.28 -5.50 -1.26
CA GLU A 243 23.68 -6.88 -0.98
C GLU A 243 23.82 -7.19 0.52
N LYS A 244 24.17 -6.18 1.33
CA LYS A 244 24.18 -6.32 2.80
C LYS A 244 22.77 -6.58 3.32
N ALA A 245 21.82 -5.71 2.98
CA ALA A 245 20.42 -5.85 3.40
C ALA A 245 19.79 -7.15 2.87
N ARG A 246 20.08 -7.51 1.61
CA ARG A 246 19.65 -8.80 1.04
C ARG A 246 20.07 -9.98 1.90
N LYS A 247 21.31 -10.01 2.39
CA LYS A 247 21.82 -11.08 3.26
C LYS A 247 21.09 -11.09 4.61
N GLU A 248 20.87 -9.92 5.21
CA GLU A 248 20.15 -9.78 6.48
C GLU A 248 18.71 -10.30 6.36
N TYR A 249 17.95 -9.84 5.36
CA TYR A 249 16.59 -10.35 5.11
C TYR A 249 16.58 -11.84 4.79
N THR A 250 17.52 -12.33 3.97
CA THR A 250 17.58 -13.75 3.60
C THR A 250 17.86 -14.64 4.81
N ALA A 251 18.76 -14.20 5.70
CA ALA A 251 19.06 -14.92 6.94
C ALA A 251 17.81 -15.00 7.82
N TYR A 252 17.15 -13.86 8.06
CA TYR A 252 15.91 -13.81 8.83
C TYR A 252 14.84 -14.75 8.27
N VAL A 253 14.60 -14.71 6.95
CA VAL A 253 13.56 -15.55 6.33
C VAL A 253 13.88 -17.03 6.48
N LYS A 254 15.15 -17.43 6.36
CA LYS A 254 15.57 -18.83 6.55
C LYS A 254 15.43 -19.28 8.00
N ASP A 255 15.81 -18.44 8.95
CA ASP A 255 15.74 -18.74 10.38
C ASP A 255 14.29 -18.84 10.87
N HIS A 256 13.36 -18.10 10.24
CA HIS A 256 11.94 -18.08 10.58
C HIS A 256 11.05 -18.78 9.54
N ALA A 257 11.64 -19.59 8.67
CA ALA A 257 10.97 -20.14 7.48
C ALA A 257 9.64 -20.83 7.79
N LYS A 258 9.55 -21.54 8.93
CA LYS A 258 8.33 -22.24 9.34
C LYS A 258 7.15 -21.29 9.54
N ASN A 259 7.31 -20.31 10.44
CA ASN A 259 6.25 -19.36 10.78
C ASN A 259 5.88 -18.49 9.57
N ILE A 260 6.88 -18.13 8.75
CA ILE A 260 6.66 -17.38 7.51
C ILE A 260 5.79 -18.17 6.53
N ALA A 261 6.11 -19.45 6.33
CA ALA A 261 5.38 -20.33 5.43
C ALA A 261 3.95 -20.58 5.92
N GLU A 262 3.77 -20.82 7.22
CA GLU A 262 2.45 -20.91 7.86
C GLU A 262 1.65 -19.62 7.67
N GLY A 263 2.26 -18.46 7.93
CA GLY A 263 1.62 -17.15 7.77
C GLY A 263 1.13 -16.89 6.35
N PHE A 264 1.97 -17.11 5.34
CA PHE A 264 1.55 -16.92 3.95
C PHE A 264 0.54 -17.97 3.47
N ALA A 265 0.62 -19.21 3.95
CA ALA A 265 -0.41 -20.21 3.68
C ALA A 265 -1.74 -19.79 4.31
N GLN A 266 -1.72 -19.27 5.54
CA GLN A 266 -2.91 -18.78 6.24
C GLN A 266 -3.58 -17.62 5.49
N GLN A 267 -2.78 -16.72 4.91
CA GLN A 267 -3.23 -15.58 4.12
C GLN A 267 -3.59 -15.93 2.67
N ARG A 268 -3.29 -17.17 2.22
CA ARG A 268 -3.40 -17.61 0.82
C ARG A 268 -2.56 -16.77 -0.15
N ASP A 269 -1.41 -16.28 0.31
CA ASP A 269 -0.47 -15.55 -0.55
C ASP A 269 0.36 -16.54 -1.38
N MET A 270 -0.27 -17.03 -2.44
CA MET A 270 0.34 -17.95 -3.40
C MET A 270 1.60 -17.38 -4.05
N GLU A 271 1.68 -16.05 -4.18
CA GLU A 271 2.84 -15.45 -4.81
C GLU A 271 4.06 -15.45 -3.89
N ALA A 272 3.87 -15.20 -2.59
CA ALA A 272 4.91 -15.31 -1.58
C ALA A 272 5.39 -16.76 -1.44
N LEU A 273 4.48 -17.73 -1.37
CA LEU A 273 4.83 -19.15 -1.30
C LEU A 273 5.64 -19.63 -2.53
N ARG A 274 5.23 -19.21 -3.74
CA ARG A 274 6.01 -19.47 -4.96
C ARG A 274 7.39 -18.83 -4.91
N PHE A 275 7.48 -17.62 -4.38
CA PHE A 275 8.77 -16.93 -4.21
C PHE A 275 9.71 -17.68 -3.26
N LEU A 276 9.22 -18.10 -2.08
CA LEU A 276 10.03 -18.87 -1.13
C LEU A 276 10.59 -20.14 -1.75
N SER A 277 9.77 -20.84 -2.55
CA SER A 277 10.19 -22.06 -3.25
C SER A 277 11.23 -21.80 -4.33
N LYS A 278 11.01 -20.76 -5.15
CA LYS A 278 11.91 -20.40 -6.25
C LYS A 278 13.29 -20.02 -5.72
N GLU A 279 13.36 -19.26 -4.63
CA GLU A 279 14.60 -18.73 -4.07
C GLU A 279 15.24 -19.67 -3.03
N GLY A 280 14.62 -20.83 -2.72
CA GLY A 280 15.15 -21.78 -1.74
C GLY A 280 15.25 -21.19 -0.34
N LEU A 281 14.23 -20.44 0.07
CA LEU A 281 14.19 -19.68 1.33
C LEU A 281 13.55 -20.45 2.49
N TRP A 282 13.08 -21.67 2.25
CA TRP A 282 12.44 -22.52 3.25
C TRP A 282 12.95 -23.96 3.19
N ASN A 283 12.70 -24.72 4.25
CA ASN A 283 13.12 -26.12 4.39
C ASN A 283 11.89 -27.05 4.43
N GLU A 284 12.14 -28.37 4.50
CA GLU A 284 11.08 -29.38 4.49
C GLU A 284 10.06 -29.19 5.63
N ASN A 285 10.52 -28.87 6.84
CA ASN A 285 9.67 -28.60 8.00
C ASN A 285 8.75 -27.39 7.78
N ALA A 286 9.30 -26.29 7.26
CA ALA A 286 8.49 -25.11 6.92
C ALA A 286 7.41 -25.42 5.87
N MET A 287 7.74 -26.27 4.89
CA MET A 287 6.78 -26.69 3.87
C MET A 287 5.69 -27.60 4.43
N GLU A 288 6.04 -28.53 5.33
CA GLU A 288 5.06 -29.35 6.05
C GLU A 288 4.07 -28.50 6.84
N ALA A 289 4.59 -27.52 7.58
CA ALA A 289 3.80 -26.57 8.35
C ALA A 289 2.81 -25.78 7.47
N ALA A 290 3.26 -25.30 6.31
CA ALA A 290 2.38 -24.63 5.35
C ALA A 290 1.30 -25.56 4.76
N ILE A 291 1.63 -26.84 4.51
CA ILE A 291 0.65 -27.85 4.03
C ILE A 291 -0.41 -28.11 5.10
N GLU A 292 0.00 -28.27 6.36
CA GLU A 292 -0.92 -28.44 7.49
C GLU A 292 -1.84 -27.22 7.63
N GLN A 293 -1.29 -26.01 7.53
CA GLN A 293 -2.06 -24.78 7.58
C GLN A 293 -3.08 -24.70 6.44
N ALA A 294 -2.68 -24.95 5.18
CA ALA A 294 -3.58 -24.95 4.03
C ALA A 294 -4.68 -26.03 4.14
N SER A 295 -4.32 -27.22 4.62
CA SER A 295 -5.25 -28.33 4.87
C SER A 295 -6.31 -27.96 5.91
N SER A 296 -5.90 -27.33 7.02
CA SER A 296 -6.80 -26.87 8.08
C SER A 296 -7.85 -25.86 7.57
N GLN A 297 -7.48 -25.07 6.54
CA GLN A 297 -8.35 -24.10 5.90
C GLN A 297 -9.16 -24.65 4.73
N LYS A 298 -9.01 -25.94 4.40
CA LYS A 298 -9.58 -26.58 3.21
C LYS A 298 -9.19 -25.86 1.91
N ASP A 299 -7.99 -25.30 1.85
CA ASP A 299 -7.45 -24.62 0.68
C ASP A 299 -6.76 -25.63 -0.26
N GLY A 300 -7.54 -26.18 -1.18
CA GLY A 300 -7.05 -27.19 -2.13
C GLY A 300 -6.01 -26.68 -3.11
N GLU A 301 -6.04 -25.39 -3.49
CA GLU A 301 -5.08 -24.82 -4.43
C GLU A 301 -3.69 -24.71 -3.78
N THR A 302 -3.64 -24.07 -2.61
CA THR A 302 -2.39 -23.91 -1.85
C THR A 302 -1.81 -25.26 -1.47
N MET A 303 -2.65 -26.19 -0.98
CA MET A 303 -2.21 -27.54 -0.61
C MET A 303 -1.63 -28.31 -1.80
N SER A 304 -2.30 -28.29 -2.95
CA SER A 304 -1.83 -28.96 -4.17
C SER A 304 -0.48 -28.40 -4.63
N PHE A 305 -0.33 -27.08 -4.62
CA PHE A 305 0.94 -26.43 -4.95
C PHE A 305 2.07 -26.87 -3.99
N LEU A 306 1.83 -26.79 -2.68
CA LEU A 306 2.84 -27.12 -1.67
C LEU A 306 3.24 -28.60 -1.69
N MET A 307 2.30 -29.52 -1.90
CA MET A 307 2.61 -30.95 -2.04
C MET A 307 3.51 -31.23 -3.24
N ASN A 308 3.24 -30.59 -4.38
CA ASN A 308 4.06 -30.74 -5.59
C ASN A 308 5.48 -30.18 -5.34
N GLU A 309 5.58 -29.01 -4.71
CA GLU A 309 6.88 -28.43 -4.38
C GLU A 309 7.65 -29.26 -3.35
N LYS A 310 6.97 -29.89 -2.39
CA LYS A 310 7.60 -30.81 -1.43
C LYS A 310 8.22 -32.00 -2.14
N GLN A 311 7.47 -32.63 -3.03
CA GLN A 311 7.99 -33.76 -3.80
C GLN A 311 9.18 -33.36 -4.69
N ARG A 312 9.15 -32.15 -5.26
CA ARG A 312 10.20 -31.61 -6.13
C ARG A 312 11.49 -31.28 -5.36
N LEU A 313 11.37 -30.65 -4.20
CA LEU A 313 12.51 -30.12 -3.43
C LEU A 313 13.03 -31.10 -2.37
N PHE A 314 12.15 -31.92 -1.81
CA PHE A 314 12.43 -32.84 -0.70
C PHE A 314 11.88 -34.24 -1.04
N PRO A 315 12.42 -34.92 -2.07
CA PRO A 315 11.93 -36.23 -2.46
C PRO A 315 12.14 -37.25 -1.33
N PRO A 316 11.18 -38.16 -1.08
CA PRO A 316 11.31 -39.17 -0.04
C PRO A 316 12.53 -40.05 -0.30
N LYS A 317 13.33 -40.30 0.75
CA LYS A 317 14.49 -41.21 0.66
C LYS A 317 14.00 -42.60 0.24
N LYS A 318 14.51 -43.11 -0.88
CA LYS A 318 14.24 -44.50 -1.32
C LYS A 318 14.74 -45.44 -0.21
N LYS A 319 13.85 -46.25 0.36
CA LYS A 319 14.25 -47.38 1.21
C LYS A 319 14.99 -48.38 0.31
N ILE A 320 16.32 -48.43 0.43
CA ILE A 320 17.10 -49.53 -0.11
C ILE A 320 16.77 -50.73 0.79
N PHE A 321 15.98 -51.66 0.28
CA PHE A 321 15.86 -52.96 0.92
C PHE A 321 17.15 -53.72 0.56
N GLU A 322 18.04 -53.89 1.53
CA GLU A 322 19.11 -54.89 1.43
C GLU A 322 18.41 -56.27 1.44
N LEU A 323 18.53 -56.98 0.32
CA LEU A 323 17.99 -58.33 0.10
C LEU A 323 18.97 -59.39 0.59
#